data_AF-A0AAX4PI38-F1
#
_entry.id   AF-A0AAX4PI38-F1
#
_cell.length_a   1.000
_cell.length_b   1.000
_cell.length_c   1.000
_cell.angle_alpha   90.00
_cell.angle_beta   90.00
_cell.angle_gamma   90.00
#
_symmetry.space_group_name_H-M   'P 1'
#
loop_
_entity.id
_entity.type
_entity.pdbx_description
1 polymer ?
#
loop_
_entity_poly.entity_id
_entity_poly.type
_entity_poly.pdbx_seq_one_letter_code
_entity_poly.pdbx_strand_id
1 'polypeptide(L)'
;MARNMAPAGATHGHGSHRRVRLPDLLALLALCLSSFLPFASAKVVHGEAQLGSVNTERYLTKFSATKGAELRLRATFDVGNGFWDKKHSVELDVFTEAGFGTFKQKLDMGSLCDDRVKHAYKREVVAPRLRSAGRRSDPVEVNLDWTNDQKSQIFYLYVTDCALEWYNAKGLPPLMYDLEIVTEQHGHLPSDEWGLLTFNLLTSIVLGALFVVLLGKSADAYRKQKQIHAFVLVVVAAYALQLLSLVCETLHLVVYNYNGKGLRWRHTFFALDFVSEVSQGTSEHLVSLLLIFLACGWTTVSLNEMVRQVTDSAAKAPAPGSRGGELGIVELAARSARRLLRNPKARQLARQLASPARSIFRQVSLGGVFVVVLTALHLLLEMMGRRYHDEFSQFHDHEHWPGKCILALRVMLWVIFLGGALMTHNGCKKGSELRSSMVSLAAFGSVWLLAFPVTVVVAGALPPRLRHRFVSIGSVLLQMVALQYLSYLCFFSTKFAKVSSISDPRKAETLPSEGLQRGKPGASRRRLKVAYD
;
A
#
# COMPACT_ATOMS: atom_id res chain seq x y z
N MET A 1 -60.55 24.16 59.08
CA MET A 1 -59.15 24.62 59.20
C MET A 1 -58.25 23.51 58.71
N ALA A 2 -57.70 23.64 57.51
CA ALA A 2 -56.83 22.65 56.89
C ALA A 2 -55.55 23.37 56.42
N ARG A 3 -54.37 22.90 56.85
CA ARG A 3 -53.01 23.19 56.34
C ARG A 3 -52.08 22.14 56.95
N ASN A 4 -51.51 21.22 56.19
CA ASN A 4 -50.28 21.31 55.37
C ASN A 4 -49.23 20.36 55.97
N MET A 5 -49.13 19.15 55.40
CA MET A 5 -47.97 18.29 55.54
C MET A 5 -47.20 18.30 54.21
N ALA A 6 -45.92 18.62 54.28
CA ALA A 6 -44.98 18.60 53.16
C ALA A 6 -44.43 17.17 52.95
N PRO A 7 -44.05 16.77 51.72
CA PRO A 7 -43.19 15.63 51.51
C PRO A 7 -41.74 16.05 51.22
N ALA A 8 -40.82 15.25 51.77
CA ALA A 8 -39.38 15.35 51.60
C ALA A 8 -38.95 15.10 50.15
N GLY A 9 -38.09 15.97 49.62
CA GLY A 9 -37.46 15.82 48.30
C GLY A 9 -36.28 14.86 48.34
N ALA A 10 -36.36 13.77 47.59
CA ALA A 10 -35.26 12.84 47.36
C ALA A 10 -34.36 13.37 46.22
N THR A 11 -33.08 13.61 46.53
CA THR A 11 -32.05 13.97 45.56
C THR A 11 -31.53 12.72 44.84
N HIS A 12 -31.96 12.52 43.59
CA HIS A 12 -31.39 11.50 42.71
C HIS A 12 -30.01 11.95 42.19
N GLY A 13 -28.94 11.35 42.72
CA GLY A 13 -27.60 11.44 42.16
C GLY A 13 -27.52 10.67 40.84
N HIS A 14 -27.32 11.38 39.72
CA HIS A 14 -26.99 10.78 38.43
C HIS A 14 -25.54 10.31 38.44
N GLY A 15 -25.35 9.01 38.71
CA GLY A 15 -24.09 8.31 38.50
C GLY A 15 -23.72 8.31 37.03
N SER A 16 -22.72 9.11 36.67
CA SER A 16 -22.07 9.08 35.35
C SER A 16 -21.31 7.76 35.19
N HIS A 17 -22.00 6.72 34.72
CA HIS A 17 -21.35 5.50 34.25
C HIS A 17 -20.42 5.86 33.07
N ARG A 18 -19.10 5.84 33.31
CA ARG A 18 -18.09 5.85 32.25
C ARG A 18 -18.34 4.61 31.38
N ARG A 19 -19.04 4.80 30.26
CA ARG A 19 -19.11 3.79 29.19
C ARG A 19 -17.69 3.60 28.68
N VAL A 20 -17.10 2.45 29.00
CA VAL A 20 -15.92 1.94 28.31
C VAL A 20 -16.25 1.98 26.82
N ARG A 21 -15.48 2.74 26.04
CA ARG A 21 -15.79 2.90 24.63
C ARG A 21 -15.45 1.58 23.96
N LEU A 22 -16.35 1.06 23.13
CA LEU A 22 -16.13 -0.13 22.29
C LEU A 22 -14.72 -0.23 21.65
N PRO A 23 -14.05 0.87 21.20
CA PRO A 23 -12.66 0.81 20.77
C PRO A 23 -11.65 0.33 21.83
N ASP A 24 -11.85 0.64 23.11
CA ASP A 24 -10.95 0.25 24.20
C ASP A 24 -11.05 -1.27 24.48
N LEU A 25 -12.24 -1.86 24.30
CA LEU A 25 -12.49 -3.29 24.46
C LEU A 25 -11.91 -4.12 23.29
N LEU A 26 -11.97 -3.58 22.07
CA LEU A 26 -11.38 -4.19 20.87
C LEU A 26 -9.84 -4.17 20.91
N ALA A 27 -9.24 -3.14 21.49
CA ALA A 27 -7.80 -3.06 21.71
C ALA A 27 -7.30 -4.13 22.72
N LEU A 28 -8.08 -4.42 23.76
CA LEU A 28 -7.76 -5.47 24.74
C LEU A 28 -7.93 -6.89 24.19
N LEU A 29 -8.96 -7.13 23.35
CA LEU A 29 -9.17 -8.43 22.71
C LEU A 29 -8.08 -8.75 21.67
N ALA A 30 -7.60 -7.72 20.98
CA ALA A 30 -6.47 -7.79 20.06
C ALA A 30 -5.15 -8.19 20.77
N LEU A 31 -4.92 -7.69 21.99
CA LEU A 31 -3.73 -8.01 22.80
C LEU A 31 -3.73 -9.44 23.36
N CYS A 32 -4.89 -10.09 23.51
CA CYS A 32 -5.00 -11.44 24.08
C CYS A 32 -4.88 -12.57 23.04
N LEU A 33 -5.13 -12.31 21.75
CA LEU A 33 -5.09 -13.32 20.68
C LEU A 33 -3.70 -13.52 20.05
N SER A 34 -2.68 -12.76 20.47
CA SER A 34 -1.32 -12.83 19.92
C SER A 34 -0.42 -13.92 20.51
N SER A 35 -0.89 -14.72 21.48
CA SER A 35 0.01 -15.46 22.37
C SER A 35 0.22 -16.95 22.07
N PHE A 36 -0.44 -17.57 21.08
CA PHE A 36 -0.30 -19.01 20.90
C PHE A 36 -0.44 -19.47 19.44
N LEU A 37 0.67 -19.50 18.68
CA LEU A 37 0.88 -20.45 17.59
C LEU A 37 2.39 -20.64 17.35
N PRO A 38 2.98 -21.79 17.69
CA PRO A 38 4.32 -22.15 17.24
C PRO A 38 4.23 -23.17 16.11
N PHE A 39 4.69 -22.88 14.89
CA PHE A 39 5.01 -23.93 13.91
C PHE A 39 6.12 -23.49 12.94
N ALA A 40 7.10 -24.39 12.77
CA ALA A 40 8.31 -24.28 11.96
C ALA A 40 8.14 -24.94 10.57
N SER A 41 8.93 -24.52 9.57
CA SER A 41 9.23 -25.14 8.24
C SER A 41 9.97 -24.09 7.35
N ALA A 42 10.79 -24.34 6.27
CA ALA A 42 11.96 -23.60 5.58
C ALA A 42 12.02 -22.96 4.09
N LYS A 43 12.26 -21.64 3.79
CA LYS A 43 11.98 -20.92 2.49
C LYS A 43 12.39 -21.66 1.21
N VAL A 44 11.54 -21.71 0.18
CA VAL A 44 11.86 -22.39 -1.09
C VAL A 44 11.89 -21.41 -2.27
N VAL A 45 12.98 -21.42 -3.04
CA VAL A 45 13.17 -20.59 -4.23
C VAL A 45 13.52 -21.48 -5.42
N HIS A 46 12.73 -21.38 -6.49
CA HIS A 46 13.00 -22.07 -7.75
C HIS A 46 13.27 -21.05 -8.85
N GLY A 47 14.30 -21.26 -9.66
CA GLY A 47 14.67 -20.31 -10.70
C GLY A 47 15.53 -20.89 -11.80
N GLU A 48 15.88 -19.99 -12.72
CA GLU A 48 16.76 -20.25 -13.83
C GLU A 48 17.88 -19.21 -13.78
N ALA A 49 19.12 -19.67 -13.78
CA ALA A 49 20.31 -18.83 -13.78
C ALA A 49 21.06 -19.02 -15.10
N GLN A 50 21.13 -17.94 -15.87
CA GLN A 50 21.92 -17.91 -17.10
C GLN A 50 23.29 -17.32 -16.79
N LEU A 51 24.32 -18.17 -16.84
CA LEU A 51 25.72 -17.77 -16.77
C LEU A 51 26.32 -17.63 -18.17
N GLY A 52 27.39 -16.87 -18.31
CA GLY A 52 28.12 -16.68 -19.56
C GLY A 52 29.36 -15.80 -19.37
N SER A 53 30.13 -15.57 -20.43
CA SER A 53 31.37 -14.78 -20.35
C SER A 53 31.20 -13.32 -19.92
N VAL A 54 30.00 -12.77 -20.09
CA VAL A 54 29.64 -11.40 -19.63
C VAL A 54 29.03 -11.42 -18.23
N ASN A 55 28.33 -12.49 -17.89
CA ASN A 55 27.60 -12.65 -16.63
C ASN A 55 28.11 -13.92 -15.94
N THR A 56 29.28 -13.82 -15.33
CA THR A 56 29.94 -14.94 -14.64
C THR A 56 29.32 -15.28 -13.30
N GLU A 57 28.46 -14.39 -12.80
CA GLU A 57 27.70 -14.59 -11.58
C GLU A 57 26.23 -14.25 -11.78
N ARG A 58 25.38 -14.91 -11.01
CA ARG A 58 23.95 -14.65 -10.98
C ARG A 58 23.43 -14.67 -9.54
N TYR A 59 22.71 -13.61 -9.18
CA TYR A 59 21.97 -13.57 -7.92
C TYR A 59 20.84 -14.60 -7.92
N LEU A 60 20.74 -15.37 -6.83
CA LEU A 60 19.70 -16.37 -6.66
C LEU A 60 18.60 -15.87 -5.72
N THR A 61 18.97 -15.47 -4.50
CA THR A 61 18.04 -14.99 -3.49
C THR A 61 18.76 -14.31 -2.32
N LYS A 62 17.98 -13.74 -1.40
CA LYS A 62 18.44 -13.26 -0.10
C LYS A 62 17.59 -13.88 1.00
N PHE A 63 18.19 -14.00 2.17
CA PHE A 63 17.53 -14.51 3.36
C PHE A 63 18.00 -13.73 4.59
N SER A 64 17.08 -13.26 5.41
CA SER A 64 17.41 -12.55 6.64
C SER A 64 17.29 -13.51 7.84
N ALA A 65 18.33 -13.58 8.67
CA ALA A 65 18.39 -14.44 9.85
C ALA A 65 18.46 -13.61 11.14
N THR A 66 17.75 -14.06 12.17
CA THR A 66 17.82 -13.50 13.52
C THR A 66 19.13 -13.89 14.20
N LYS A 67 19.50 -13.17 15.26
CA LYS A 67 20.69 -13.47 16.05
C LYS A 67 20.62 -14.90 16.60
N GLY A 68 21.69 -15.68 16.43
CA GLY A 68 21.80 -17.05 16.94
C GLY A 68 20.95 -18.08 16.20
N ALA A 69 20.40 -17.74 15.03
CA ALA A 69 19.70 -18.70 14.18
C ALA A 69 20.70 -19.56 13.41
N GLU A 70 20.63 -20.87 13.59
CA GLU A 70 21.31 -21.83 12.72
C GLU A 70 20.55 -21.95 11.40
N LEU A 71 21.28 -21.85 10.29
CA LEU A 71 20.69 -21.75 8.96
C LEU A 71 21.18 -22.92 8.11
N ARG A 72 20.23 -23.72 7.64
CA ARG A 72 20.49 -24.86 6.77
C ARG A 72 20.05 -24.52 5.37
N LEU A 73 21.00 -24.48 4.44
CA LEU A 73 20.77 -24.20 3.03
C LEU A 73 20.90 -25.50 2.26
N ARG A 74 19.86 -25.88 1.53
CA ARG A 74 19.86 -27.02 0.62
C ARG A 74 19.67 -26.50 -0.79
N ALA A 75 20.57 -26.87 -1.69
CA ALA A 75 20.56 -26.38 -3.06
C ALA A 75 20.70 -27.53 -4.06
N THR A 76 19.84 -27.58 -5.06
CA THR A 76 19.97 -28.49 -6.21
C THR A 76 20.12 -27.68 -7.48
N PHE A 77 21.03 -28.12 -8.35
CA PHE A 77 21.35 -27.47 -9.61
C PHE A 77 21.32 -28.48 -10.75
N ASP A 78 20.42 -28.25 -11.70
CA ASP A 78 20.16 -29.13 -12.83
C ASP A 78 20.38 -28.40 -14.16
N VAL A 79 20.94 -29.09 -15.15
CA VAL A 79 21.21 -28.52 -16.49
C VAL A 79 20.58 -29.36 -17.58
N GLY A 80 20.06 -28.68 -18.61
CA GLY A 80 19.34 -29.35 -19.71
C GLY A 80 20.23 -30.27 -20.55
N ASN A 81 21.42 -29.80 -20.96
CA ASN A 81 22.32 -30.50 -21.90
C ASN A 81 23.79 -30.45 -21.43
N GLY A 82 24.60 -31.44 -21.85
CA GLY A 82 25.91 -31.82 -21.29
C GLY A 82 27.10 -30.92 -21.56
N PHE A 83 26.87 -29.62 -21.73
CA PHE A 83 27.96 -28.67 -21.94
C PHE A 83 28.81 -28.46 -20.66
N TRP A 84 28.25 -28.76 -19.48
CA TRP A 84 28.91 -28.53 -18.18
C TRP A 84 29.98 -29.59 -17.80
N ASP A 85 30.23 -30.59 -18.65
CA ASP A 85 31.11 -31.72 -18.34
C ASP A 85 32.63 -31.41 -18.40
N LYS A 86 33.05 -30.19 -18.78
CA LYS A 86 34.48 -29.85 -18.94
C LYS A 86 34.84 -28.49 -18.33
N LYS A 87 35.63 -28.51 -17.24
CA LYS A 87 36.35 -27.37 -16.63
C LYS A 87 35.54 -26.27 -15.92
N HIS A 88 34.25 -26.48 -15.66
CA HIS A 88 33.44 -25.51 -14.91
C HIS A 88 33.42 -25.85 -13.42
N SER A 89 33.74 -24.87 -12.57
CA SER A 89 33.54 -24.95 -11.12
C SER A 89 32.41 -23.99 -10.77
N VAL A 90 31.17 -24.43 -11.01
CA VAL A 90 30.02 -23.66 -10.55
C VAL A 90 30.02 -23.69 -9.04
N GLU A 91 29.95 -22.54 -8.41
CA GLU A 91 30.00 -22.37 -6.96
C GLU A 91 28.77 -21.64 -6.46
N LEU A 92 28.29 -22.05 -5.28
CA LEU A 92 27.29 -21.36 -4.51
C LEU A 92 28.00 -20.49 -3.48
N ASP A 93 27.94 -19.18 -3.71
CA ASP A 93 28.57 -18.17 -2.86
C ASP A 93 27.52 -17.54 -1.94
N VAL A 94 27.79 -17.58 -0.65
CA VAL A 94 26.95 -16.98 0.39
C VAL A 94 27.68 -15.76 0.94
N PHE A 95 27.10 -14.57 0.77
CA PHE A 95 27.64 -13.31 1.27
C PHE A 95 26.87 -12.84 2.50
N THR A 96 27.59 -12.35 3.52
CA THR A 96 27.01 -11.49 4.56
C THR A 96 26.80 -10.07 4.02
N GLU A 97 26.14 -9.18 4.75
CA GLU A 97 25.90 -7.79 4.32
C GLU A 97 27.19 -7.00 4.13
N ALA A 98 28.19 -7.19 5.00
CA ALA A 98 29.49 -6.55 4.86
C ALA A 98 30.27 -7.09 3.65
N GLY A 99 30.30 -8.42 3.48
CA GLY A 99 30.90 -9.06 2.31
C GLY A 99 30.21 -8.64 1.01
N PHE A 100 28.88 -8.59 1.03
CA PHE A 100 28.07 -8.17 -0.11
C PHE A 100 28.27 -6.71 -0.49
N GLY A 101 28.41 -5.80 0.49
CA GLY A 101 28.72 -4.40 0.22
C GLY A 101 30.04 -4.24 -0.54
N THR A 102 31.06 -4.99 -0.13
CA THR A 102 32.38 -4.99 -0.79
C THR A 102 32.33 -5.67 -2.16
N PHE A 103 31.63 -6.80 -2.27
CA PHE A 103 31.35 -7.49 -3.52
C PHE A 103 30.70 -6.54 -4.55
N LYS A 104 29.66 -5.80 -4.13
CA LYS A 104 28.94 -4.86 -5.00
C LYS A 104 29.82 -3.69 -5.41
N GLN A 105 30.57 -3.11 -4.49
CA GLN A 105 31.52 -2.04 -4.82
C GLN A 105 32.53 -2.50 -5.88
N LYS A 106 33.06 -3.72 -5.74
CA LYS A 106 33.99 -4.31 -6.72
C LYS A 106 33.34 -4.63 -8.05
N LEU A 107 32.09 -5.09 -8.04
CA LEU A 107 31.27 -5.28 -9.25
C LEU A 107 31.09 -3.96 -10.01
N ASP A 108 30.75 -2.89 -9.30
CA ASP A 108 30.57 -1.55 -9.88
C ASP A 108 31.90 -0.98 -10.44
N MET A 109 33.04 -1.36 -9.85
CA MET A 109 34.38 -1.00 -10.35
C MET A 109 34.84 -1.89 -11.52
N GLY A 110 34.08 -2.91 -11.91
CA GLY A 110 34.45 -3.84 -12.98
C GLY A 110 35.69 -4.69 -12.63
N SER A 111 35.84 -5.11 -11.38
CA SER A 111 36.91 -6.05 -10.99
C SER A 111 36.73 -7.41 -11.69
N LEU A 112 37.64 -8.37 -11.46
CA LEU A 112 37.46 -9.76 -11.90
C LEU A 112 36.57 -10.54 -10.91
N CYS A 113 35.89 -11.58 -11.38
CA CYS A 113 35.01 -12.48 -10.61
C CYS A 113 35.77 -13.06 -9.42
N ASP A 114 36.98 -13.59 -9.66
CA ASP A 114 37.85 -14.15 -8.62
C ASP A 114 38.13 -13.15 -7.49
N ASP A 115 38.19 -11.85 -7.79
CA ASP A 115 38.40 -10.82 -6.79
C ASP A 115 37.14 -10.41 -6.03
N ARG A 116 35.96 -10.61 -6.64
CA ARG A 116 34.66 -10.36 -6.03
C ARG A 116 34.30 -11.47 -5.05
N VAL A 117 34.39 -12.73 -5.47
CA VAL A 117 33.97 -13.91 -4.69
C VAL A 117 34.83 -14.16 -3.45
N LYS A 118 36.04 -13.60 -3.37
CA LYS A 118 36.87 -13.58 -2.15
C LYS A 118 36.19 -12.96 -0.93
N HIS A 119 35.13 -12.18 -1.13
CA HIS A 119 34.34 -11.57 -0.05
C HIS A 119 33.12 -12.40 0.37
N ALA A 120 32.92 -13.57 -0.23
CA ALA A 120 31.91 -14.52 0.21
C ALA A 120 32.26 -15.04 1.61
N TYR A 121 31.24 -15.19 2.45
CA TYR A 121 31.36 -15.80 3.76
C TYR A 121 31.61 -17.31 3.65
N LYS A 122 30.90 -17.94 2.71
CA LYS A 122 31.04 -19.37 2.42
C LYS A 122 30.91 -19.60 0.92
N ARG A 123 31.72 -20.50 0.39
CA ARG A 123 31.74 -20.90 -1.02
C ARG A 123 31.66 -22.42 -1.06
N GLU A 124 30.75 -22.95 -1.84
CA GLU A 124 30.55 -24.40 -1.97
C GLU A 124 30.46 -24.77 -3.44
N VAL A 125 31.28 -25.73 -3.86
CA VAL A 125 31.28 -26.19 -5.26
C VAL A 125 30.00 -26.99 -5.51
N VAL A 126 29.22 -26.58 -6.51
CA VAL A 126 27.99 -27.23 -6.93
C VAL A 126 28.23 -27.85 -8.31
N ALA A 127 28.21 -29.17 -8.40
CA ALA A 127 28.38 -29.86 -9.68
C ALA A 127 27.02 -29.95 -10.40
N PRO A 128 26.77 -29.18 -11.47
CA PRO A 128 25.49 -29.24 -12.19
C PRO A 128 25.38 -30.60 -12.89
N ARG A 129 24.29 -31.34 -12.69
CA ARG A 129 24.09 -32.65 -13.35
C ARG A 129 23.14 -32.54 -14.55
N LEU A 130 23.43 -33.31 -15.58
CA LEU A 130 22.60 -33.49 -16.77
C LEU A 130 21.22 -34.07 -16.41
N ARG A 131 20.16 -33.36 -16.79
CA ARG A 131 18.77 -33.79 -16.58
C ARG A 131 18.39 -35.08 -17.33
N SER A 132 19.15 -35.46 -18.36
CA SER A 132 18.93 -36.68 -19.15
C SER A 132 19.16 -37.99 -18.39
N ALA A 133 19.76 -37.95 -17.20
CA ALA A 133 20.06 -39.15 -16.40
C ALA A 133 18.86 -39.73 -15.62
N GLY A 134 17.67 -39.11 -15.68
CA GLY A 134 16.45 -39.62 -15.03
C GLY A 134 16.46 -39.66 -13.49
N ARG A 135 17.58 -39.30 -12.84
CA ARG A 135 17.71 -39.14 -11.39
C ARG A 135 17.82 -37.65 -11.05
N ARG A 136 17.09 -37.20 -10.02
CA ARG A 136 17.29 -35.85 -9.43
C ARG A 136 18.72 -35.76 -8.89
N SER A 137 19.33 -34.57 -9.00
CA SER A 137 20.61 -34.29 -8.38
C SER A 137 20.54 -34.53 -6.87
N ASP A 138 21.64 -35.05 -6.31
CA ASP A 138 21.78 -35.09 -4.86
C ASP A 138 21.90 -33.63 -4.39
N PRO A 139 21.05 -33.18 -3.46
CA PRO A 139 21.10 -31.82 -2.97
C PRO A 139 22.45 -31.55 -2.33
N VAL A 140 23.05 -30.41 -2.69
CA VAL A 140 24.20 -29.86 -1.98
C VAL A 140 23.66 -29.22 -0.71
N GLU A 141 23.97 -29.86 0.42
CA GLU A 141 23.62 -29.34 1.74
C GLU A 141 24.77 -28.46 2.25
N VAL A 142 24.51 -27.17 2.25
CA VAL A 142 25.39 -26.15 2.79
C VAL A 142 24.89 -25.79 4.18
N ASN A 143 25.50 -26.40 5.20
CA ASN A 143 25.27 -25.97 6.58
C ASN A 143 25.99 -24.64 6.80
N LEU A 144 25.23 -23.58 7.09
CA LEU A 144 25.79 -22.30 7.47
C LEU A 144 25.82 -22.28 9.00
N ASP A 145 26.91 -22.82 9.53
CA ASP A 145 27.26 -22.73 10.95
C ASP A 145 27.60 -21.28 11.25
N TRP A 146 26.55 -20.46 11.39
CA TRP A 146 26.66 -19.04 11.64
C TRP A 146 26.27 -18.77 13.08
N THR A 147 27.28 -18.81 13.94
CA THR A 147 27.20 -18.48 15.37
C THR A 147 27.73 -17.06 15.57
N ASN A 148 27.07 -16.05 14.99
CA ASN A 148 27.43 -14.67 15.31
C ASN A 148 26.56 -14.14 16.46
N ASP A 149 27.21 -13.95 17.61
CA ASP A 149 26.60 -13.61 18.89
C ASP A 149 26.10 -12.16 19.00
N GLN A 150 26.23 -11.32 17.97
CA GLN A 150 26.05 -9.88 18.15
C GLN A 150 24.84 -9.28 17.41
N LYS A 151 24.54 -9.66 16.16
CA LYS A 151 23.52 -8.95 15.33
C LYS A 151 22.82 -9.86 14.32
N SER A 152 21.53 -9.60 14.02
CA SER A 152 20.82 -10.23 12.90
C SER A 152 21.37 -9.76 11.55
N GLN A 153 21.36 -10.66 10.56
CA GLN A 153 22.16 -10.57 9.34
C GLN A 153 21.32 -10.92 8.11
N ILE A 154 21.56 -10.23 6.98
CA ILE A 154 21.07 -10.65 5.68
C ILE A 154 22.16 -11.42 4.96
N PHE A 155 21.80 -12.59 4.43
CA PHE A 155 22.60 -13.41 3.54
C PHE A 155 22.15 -13.20 2.09
N TYR A 156 23.11 -13.06 1.18
CA TYR A 156 22.89 -12.96 -0.25
C TYR A 156 23.52 -14.18 -0.92
N LEU A 157 22.73 -14.88 -1.72
CA LEU A 157 23.14 -16.12 -2.37
C LEU A 157 23.34 -15.84 -3.86
N TYR A 158 24.53 -16.16 -4.34
CA TYR A 158 24.91 -16.08 -5.74
C TYR A 158 25.35 -17.45 -6.23
N VAL A 159 25.10 -17.73 -7.51
CA VAL A 159 25.81 -18.78 -8.23
C VAL A 159 26.87 -18.14 -9.11
N THR A 160 28.07 -18.66 -9.09
CA THR A 160 29.23 -18.10 -9.81
C THR A 160 29.98 -19.18 -10.56
N ASP A 161 30.62 -18.78 -11.65
CA ASP A 161 31.61 -19.58 -12.37
C ASP A 161 32.66 -18.62 -12.94
N CYS A 162 33.68 -18.34 -12.13
CA CYS A 162 34.72 -17.36 -12.50
C CYS A 162 35.60 -17.83 -13.66
N ALA A 163 35.59 -19.14 -13.99
CA ALA A 163 36.31 -19.63 -15.16
C ALA A 163 35.78 -19.01 -16.46
N LEU A 164 34.49 -18.62 -16.49
CA LEU A 164 33.83 -18.03 -17.65
C LEU A 164 34.41 -16.68 -18.08
N GLU A 165 35.16 -15.97 -17.22
CA GLU A 165 35.82 -14.72 -17.61
C GLU A 165 36.97 -14.95 -18.61
N TRP A 166 37.57 -16.15 -18.58
CA TRP A 166 38.79 -16.45 -19.32
C TRP A 166 38.55 -16.99 -20.74
N TYR A 167 37.31 -17.26 -21.12
CA TYR A 167 36.98 -17.76 -22.46
C TYR A 167 35.56 -17.38 -22.91
N ASN A 168 35.34 -17.44 -24.22
CA ASN A 168 34.08 -17.02 -24.82
C ASN A 168 33.00 -18.10 -24.70
N ALA A 169 32.38 -18.21 -23.52
CA ALA A 169 31.30 -19.15 -23.24
C ALA A 169 29.94 -18.67 -23.80
N LYS A 170 29.81 -18.64 -25.12
CA LYS A 170 28.53 -18.35 -25.79
C LYS A 170 27.62 -19.58 -25.80
N GLY A 171 26.35 -19.38 -25.43
CA GLY A 171 25.32 -20.41 -25.56
C GLY A 171 25.32 -21.48 -24.47
N LEU A 172 25.82 -21.16 -23.26
CA LEU A 172 25.66 -22.05 -22.11
C LEU A 172 24.17 -22.35 -21.87
N PRO A 173 23.78 -23.62 -21.64
CA PRO A 173 22.42 -23.91 -21.27
C PRO A 173 22.13 -23.34 -19.88
N PRO A 174 20.91 -22.85 -19.63
CA PRO A 174 20.55 -22.28 -18.34
C PRO A 174 20.63 -23.32 -17.23
N LEU A 175 21.01 -22.83 -16.05
CA LEU A 175 21.10 -23.59 -14.81
C LEU A 175 19.77 -23.50 -14.06
N MET A 176 19.03 -24.60 -13.99
CA MET A 176 17.83 -24.68 -13.16
C MET A 176 18.26 -24.91 -11.72
N TYR A 177 17.72 -24.13 -10.80
CA TYR A 177 18.06 -24.29 -9.39
C TYR A 177 16.81 -24.38 -8.50
N ASP A 178 16.90 -25.19 -7.45
CA ASP A 178 15.99 -25.16 -6.30
C ASP A 178 16.82 -24.91 -5.04
N LEU A 179 16.46 -23.87 -4.30
CA LEU A 179 17.03 -23.55 -3.00
C LEU A 179 15.96 -23.74 -1.93
N GLU A 180 16.33 -24.39 -0.84
CA GLU A 180 15.54 -24.52 0.37
C GLU A 180 16.38 -23.99 1.55
N ILE A 181 15.86 -22.98 2.26
CA ILE A 181 16.56 -22.25 3.31
C ILE A 181 15.78 -22.37 4.62
N VAL A 182 16.28 -23.20 5.53
CA VAL A 182 15.66 -23.46 6.82
C VAL A 182 16.38 -22.67 7.90
N THR A 183 15.63 -22.06 8.82
CA THR A 183 16.17 -21.71 10.14
C THR A 183 15.63 -22.69 11.17
N GLU A 184 16.50 -23.25 12.03
CA GLU A 184 16.06 -24.24 13.02
C GLU A 184 14.99 -23.69 13.98
N GLN A 185 15.08 -22.41 14.32
CA GLN A 185 14.18 -21.78 15.31
C GLN A 185 12.93 -21.11 14.70
N HIS A 186 12.97 -20.66 13.45
CA HIS A 186 11.92 -19.83 12.86
C HIS A 186 11.35 -20.37 11.54
N GLY A 187 11.85 -21.50 11.05
CA GLY A 187 11.39 -22.06 9.79
C GLY A 187 11.76 -21.20 8.55
N HIS A 188 10.73 -20.81 7.80
CA HIS A 188 10.70 -20.49 6.35
C HIS A 188 10.72 -18.98 6.25
N LEU A 189 10.12 -18.35 7.26
CA LEU A 189 9.84 -16.96 7.27
C LEU A 189 11.15 -16.24 7.56
N PRO A 190 11.65 -15.44 6.62
CA PRO A 190 12.85 -14.69 6.85
C PRO A 190 12.59 -13.67 7.97
N SER A 191 13.66 -13.31 8.69
CA SER A 191 13.64 -12.42 9.84
C SER A 191 13.22 -10.97 9.55
N ASP A 192 12.83 -10.63 8.32
CA ASP A 192 12.22 -9.39 7.85
C ASP A 192 10.72 -9.53 7.59
N GLU A 193 10.16 -10.75 7.60
CA GLU A 193 8.71 -11.01 7.49
C GLU A 193 8.07 -11.46 8.82
N TRP A 194 8.88 -11.92 9.78
CA TRP A 194 8.42 -12.18 11.16
C TRP A 194 7.55 -11.05 11.76
N GLY A 195 6.43 -11.45 12.36
CA GLY A 195 5.44 -10.54 12.94
C GLY A 195 4.44 -9.92 11.94
N LEU A 196 4.73 -9.94 10.62
CA LEU A 196 3.76 -9.44 9.62
C LEU A 196 2.49 -10.28 9.59
N LEU A 197 2.60 -11.61 9.74
CA LEU A 197 1.43 -12.48 9.83
C LEU A 197 0.52 -12.11 11.00
N THR A 198 1.09 -11.98 12.20
CA THR A 198 0.34 -11.59 13.41
C THR A 198 -0.26 -10.21 13.26
N PHE A 199 0.50 -9.25 12.72
CA PHE A 199 0.03 -7.90 12.45
C PHE A 199 -1.14 -7.88 11.45
N ASN A 200 -1.03 -8.58 10.32
CA ASN A 200 -2.05 -8.62 9.28
C ASN A 200 -3.32 -9.34 9.77
N LEU A 201 -3.18 -10.43 10.52
CA LEU A 201 -4.30 -11.13 11.14
C LEU A 201 -5.05 -10.21 12.11
N LEU A 202 -4.32 -9.58 13.04
CA LEU A 202 -4.90 -8.68 14.03
C LEU A 202 -5.59 -7.49 13.38
N THR A 203 -4.92 -6.90 12.39
CA THR A 203 -5.44 -5.77 11.65
C THR A 203 -6.67 -6.15 10.84
N SER A 204 -6.70 -7.34 10.23
CA SER A 204 -7.88 -7.88 9.54
C SER A 204 -9.08 -7.99 10.47
N ILE A 205 -8.89 -8.47 11.71
CA ILE A 205 -9.96 -8.59 12.70
C ILE A 205 -10.49 -7.20 13.08
N VAL A 206 -9.60 -6.26 13.42
CA VAL A 206 -9.98 -4.89 13.81
C VAL A 206 -10.69 -4.18 12.66
N LEU A 207 -10.10 -4.19 11.46
CA LEU A 207 -10.66 -3.55 10.28
C LEU A 207 -11.97 -4.21 9.84
N GLY A 208 -12.07 -5.54 9.95
CA GLY A 208 -13.30 -6.29 9.69
C GLY A 208 -14.45 -5.89 10.63
N ALA A 209 -14.17 -5.74 11.93
CA ALA A 209 -15.17 -5.25 12.89
C ALA A 209 -15.63 -3.82 12.56
N LEU A 210 -14.69 -2.92 12.24
CA LEU A 210 -15.01 -1.55 11.81
C LEU A 210 -15.81 -1.53 10.50
N PHE A 211 -15.51 -2.43 9.57
CA PHE A 211 -16.23 -2.57 8.31
C PHE A 211 -17.67 -3.03 8.52
N VAL A 212 -17.92 -3.99 9.41
CA VAL A 212 -19.29 -4.41 9.78
C VAL A 212 -20.08 -3.24 10.38
N VAL A 213 -19.46 -2.44 11.25
CA VAL A 213 -20.09 -1.22 11.80
C VAL A 213 -20.43 -0.23 10.68
N LEU A 214 -19.51 -0.02 9.73
CA LEU A 214 -19.72 0.85 8.56
C LEU A 214 -20.88 0.36 7.70
N LEU A 215 -20.97 -0.95 7.43
CA LEU A 215 -22.07 -1.55 6.67
C LEU A 215 -23.40 -1.39 7.40
N GLY A 216 -23.43 -1.60 8.72
CA GLY A 216 -24.63 -1.37 9.54
C GLY A 216 -25.12 0.08 9.47
N LYS A 217 -24.20 1.05 9.62
CA LYS A 217 -24.52 2.48 9.49
C LYS A 217 -24.99 2.87 8.09
N SER A 218 -24.38 2.30 7.05
CA SER A 218 -24.76 2.51 5.66
C SER A 218 -26.16 1.93 5.37
N ALA A 219 -26.46 0.75 5.91
CA ALA A 219 -27.77 0.12 5.81
C ALA A 219 -28.85 0.93 6.55
N ASP A 220 -28.55 1.46 7.73
CA ASP A 220 -29.46 2.32 8.48
C ASP A 220 -29.74 3.64 7.75
N ALA A 221 -28.70 4.27 7.20
CA ALA A 221 -28.83 5.47 6.37
C ALA A 221 -29.74 5.19 5.16
N TYR A 222 -29.50 4.07 4.47
CA TYR A 222 -30.35 3.64 3.36
C TYR A 222 -31.79 3.35 3.78
N ARG A 223 -32.02 2.68 4.90
CA ARG A 223 -33.37 2.36 5.39
C ARG A 223 -34.18 3.62 5.66
N LYS A 224 -33.54 4.65 6.23
CA LYS A 224 -34.14 5.95 6.58
C LYS A 224 -34.38 6.84 5.36
N GLN A 225 -33.39 6.94 4.47
CA GLN A 225 -33.40 7.91 3.36
C GLN A 225 -33.86 7.30 2.03
N LYS A 226 -33.90 5.97 1.93
CA LYS A 226 -34.14 5.18 0.70
C LYS A 226 -33.15 5.48 -0.43
N GLN A 227 -32.02 6.11 -0.09
CA GLN A 227 -30.94 6.51 -0.97
C GLN A 227 -29.61 6.39 -0.23
N ILE A 228 -28.52 6.10 -0.95
CA ILE A 228 -27.15 6.17 -0.44
C ILE A 228 -26.36 7.11 -1.35
N HIS A 229 -25.55 7.96 -0.74
CA HIS A 229 -24.66 8.85 -1.47
C HIS A 229 -23.46 8.07 -2.06
N ALA A 230 -23.08 8.35 -3.32
CA ALA A 230 -21.98 7.64 -4.00
C ALA A 230 -20.66 7.65 -3.21
N PHE A 231 -20.34 8.76 -2.53
CA PHE A 231 -19.19 8.86 -1.60
C PHE A 231 -19.13 7.69 -0.59
N VAL A 232 -20.25 7.37 0.06
CA VAL A 232 -20.31 6.29 1.06
C VAL A 232 -20.03 4.94 0.42
N LEU A 233 -20.53 4.71 -0.80
CA LEU A 233 -20.27 3.47 -1.55
C LEU A 233 -18.78 3.33 -1.90
N VAL A 234 -18.10 4.42 -2.28
CA VAL A 234 -16.66 4.39 -2.57
C VAL A 234 -15.85 4.15 -1.28
N VAL A 235 -16.24 4.73 -0.14
CA VAL A 235 -15.60 4.44 1.16
C VAL A 235 -15.79 2.96 1.54
N VAL A 236 -16.99 2.41 1.35
CA VAL A 236 -17.28 0.98 1.57
C VAL A 236 -16.42 0.10 0.65
N ALA A 237 -16.29 0.46 -0.63
CA ALA A 237 -15.45 -0.26 -1.58
C ALA A 237 -13.96 -0.20 -1.19
N ALA A 238 -13.44 0.97 -0.80
CA ALA A 238 -12.07 1.11 -0.33
C ALA A 238 -11.81 0.27 0.93
N TYR A 239 -12.76 0.24 1.88
CA TYR A 239 -12.69 -0.63 3.06
C TYR A 239 -12.66 -2.12 2.69
N ALA A 240 -13.55 -2.54 1.79
CA ALA A 240 -13.60 -3.93 1.32
C ALA A 240 -12.31 -4.35 0.63
N LEU A 241 -11.73 -3.48 -0.22
CA LEU A 241 -10.45 -3.73 -0.87
C LEU A 241 -9.29 -3.81 0.13
N GLN A 242 -9.27 -2.94 1.16
CA GLN A 242 -8.23 -3.02 2.19
C GLN A 242 -8.35 -4.29 3.02
N LEU A 243 -9.56 -4.69 3.40
CA LEU A 243 -9.79 -5.94 4.12
C LEU A 243 -9.45 -7.16 3.26
N LEU A 244 -9.82 -7.13 1.97
CA LEU A 244 -9.45 -8.17 1.01
C LEU A 244 -7.92 -8.30 0.93
N SER A 245 -7.22 -7.18 0.83
CA SER A 245 -5.75 -7.18 0.83
C SER A 245 -5.17 -7.87 2.06
N LEU A 246 -5.55 -7.44 3.26
CA LEU A 246 -5.02 -8.02 4.50
C LEU A 246 -5.34 -9.51 4.66
N VAL A 247 -6.54 -9.95 4.25
CA VAL A 247 -6.91 -11.37 4.27
C VAL A 247 -6.09 -12.16 3.24
N CYS A 248 -5.94 -11.65 2.02
CA CYS A 248 -5.13 -12.27 0.98
C CYS A 248 -3.66 -12.40 1.41
N GLU A 249 -3.09 -11.35 2.00
CA GLU A 249 -1.73 -11.36 2.55
C GLU A 249 -1.60 -12.34 3.70
N THR A 250 -2.56 -12.35 4.64
CA THR A 250 -2.55 -13.30 5.76
C THR A 250 -2.57 -14.74 5.25
N LEU A 251 -3.44 -15.06 4.30
CA LEU A 251 -3.51 -16.40 3.69
C LEU A 251 -2.24 -16.74 2.92
N HIS A 252 -1.68 -15.78 2.18
CA HIS A 252 -0.40 -15.93 1.51
C HIS A 252 0.71 -16.27 2.50
N LEU A 253 0.86 -15.51 3.58
CA LEU A 253 1.86 -15.70 4.62
C LEU A 253 1.65 -17.00 5.41
N VAL A 254 0.41 -17.43 5.65
CA VAL A 254 0.14 -18.74 6.27
C VAL A 254 0.64 -19.88 5.38
N VAL A 255 0.34 -19.83 4.09
CA VAL A 255 0.81 -20.85 3.14
C VAL A 255 2.32 -20.75 2.94
N TYR A 256 2.86 -19.54 2.88
CA TYR A 256 4.29 -19.29 2.75
C TYR A 256 5.05 -19.86 3.96
N ASN A 257 4.52 -19.67 5.16
CA ASN A 257 5.06 -20.26 6.38
C ASN A 257 4.95 -21.78 6.45
N TYR A 258 4.11 -22.41 5.62
CA TYR A 258 3.99 -23.87 5.55
C TYR A 258 4.89 -24.51 4.49
N ASN A 259 5.07 -23.86 3.33
CA ASN A 259 5.75 -24.45 2.17
C ASN A 259 6.88 -23.62 1.55
N GLY A 260 7.11 -22.40 2.03
CA GLY A 260 8.17 -21.50 1.56
C GLY A 260 7.96 -20.88 0.19
N LYS A 261 6.85 -21.22 -0.47
CA LYS A 261 6.47 -20.75 -1.82
C LYS A 261 5.35 -19.72 -1.75
N GLY A 262 4.44 -19.88 -0.78
CA GLY A 262 3.25 -19.07 -0.63
C GLY A 262 2.27 -19.22 -1.79
N LEU A 263 1.35 -18.28 -1.90
CA LEU A 263 0.34 -18.21 -2.96
C LEU A 263 0.74 -17.18 -4.02
N ARG A 264 1.81 -17.49 -4.76
CA ARG A 264 2.34 -16.66 -5.86
C ARG A 264 1.94 -17.24 -7.22
N TRP A 265 1.81 -16.37 -8.23
CA TRP A 265 1.42 -16.76 -9.59
C TRP A 265 2.27 -17.90 -10.20
N ARG A 266 3.57 -17.95 -9.86
CA ARG A 266 4.48 -19.01 -10.34
C ARG A 266 4.16 -20.41 -9.78
N HIS A 267 3.51 -20.48 -8.60
CA HIS A 267 3.31 -21.72 -7.86
C HIS A 267 1.84 -22.12 -7.75
N THR A 268 0.92 -21.16 -7.90
CA THR A 268 -0.52 -21.38 -7.76
C THR A 268 -1.29 -20.66 -8.86
N PHE A 269 -2.43 -21.23 -9.27
CA PHE A 269 -3.36 -20.58 -10.20
C PHE A 269 -3.94 -19.28 -9.63
N PHE A 270 -4.04 -19.20 -8.30
CA PHE A 270 -4.55 -18.02 -7.60
C PHE A 270 -3.40 -17.34 -6.85
N ALA A 271 -3.01 -16.15 -7.30
CA ALA A 271 -1.90 -15.38 -6.74
C ALA A 271 -2.41 -14.40 -5.67
N LEU A 272 -2.57 -14.86 -4.42
CA LEU A 272 -3.09 -14.03 -3.34
C LEU A 272 -2.19 -12.85 -2.98
N ASP A 273 -0.88 -13.00 -3.09
CA ASP A 273 0.07 -11.90 -2.91
C ASP A 273 -0.19 -10.78 -3.95
N PHE A 274 -0.41 -11.15 -5.22
CA PHE A 274 -0.79 -10.19 -6.25
C PHE A 274 -2.14 -9.49 -5.96
N VAL A 275 -3.15 -10.27 -5.58
CA VAL A 275 -4.47 -9.70 -5.25
C VAL A 275 -4.35 -8.77 -4.04
N SER A 276 -3.50 -9.12 -3.07
CA SER A 276 -3.23 -8.30 -1.90
C SER A 276 -2.66 -6.94 -2.28
N GLU A 277 -1.56 -6.93 -3.02
CA GLU A 277 -0.85 -5.71 -3.44
C GLU A 277 -1.78 -4.79 -4.23
N VAL A 278 -2.46 -5.32 -5.26
CA VAL A 278 -3.37 -4.53 -6.12
C VAL A 278 -4.57 -4.02 -5.34
N SER A 279 -5.12 -4.81 -4.41
CA SER A 279 -6.27 -4.38 -3.61
C SER A 279 -5.89 -3.29 -2.61
N GLN A 280 -4.70 -3.36 -2.00
CA GLN A 280 -4.16 -2.30 -1.14
C GLN A 280 -3.95 -1.02 -1.94
N GLY A 281 -3.22 -1.10 -3.06
CA GLY A 281 -2.97 0.03 -3.95
C GLY A 281 -4.25 0.70 -4.43
N THR A 282 -5.21 -0.10 -4.90
CA THR A 282 -6.53 0.40 -5.33
C THR A 282 -7.28 1.07 -4.17
N SER A 283 -7.22 0.53 -2.96
CA SER A 283 -7.85 1.14 -1.78
C SER A 283 -7.24 2.52 -1.47
N GLU A 284 -5.92 2.64 -1.48
CA GLU A 284 -5.20 3.91 -1.25
C GLU A 284 -5.47 4.92 -2.38
N HIS A 285 -5.56 4.45 -3.63
CA HIS A 285 -5.91 5.30 -4.77
C HIS A 285 -7.34 5.84 -4.67
N LEU A 286 -8.33 5.01 -4.28
CA LEU A 286 -9.69 5.46 -4.03
C LEU A 286 -9.76 6.53 -2.93
N VAL A 287 -9.04 6.34 -1.82
CA VAL A 287 -8.95 7.33 -0.74
C VAL A 287 -8.33 8.64 -1.25
N SER A 288 -7.26 8.57 -2.05
CA SER A 288 -6.63 9.74 -2.67
C SER A 288 -7.60 10.52 -3.55
N LEU A 289 -8.36 9.82 -4.39
CA LEU A 289 -9.40 10.43 -5.23
C LEU A 289 -10.51 11.06 -4.40
N LEU A 290 -11.00 10.37 -3.36
CA LEU A 290 -12.03 10.90 -2.46
C LEU A 290 -11.57 12.19 -1.79
N LEU A 291 -10.34 12.25 -1.30
CA LEU A 291 -9.76 13.46 -0.70
C LEU A 291 -9.69 14.59 -1.73
N ILE A 292 -9.23 14.33 -2.96
CA ILE A 292 -9.17 15.32 -4.03
C ILE A 292 -10.58 15.84 -4.38
N PHE A 293 -11.56 14.94 -4.54
CA PHE A 293 -12.93 15.33 -4.86
C PHE A 293 -13.53 16.20 -3.75
N LEU A 294 -13.37 15.81 -2.48
CA LEU A 294 -13.83 16.61 -1.34
C LEU A 294 -13.12 17.97 -1.29
N ALA A 295 -11.81 18.01 -1.53
CA ALA A 295 -11.04 19.24 -1.57
C ALA A 295 -11.50 20.17 -2.70
N CYS A 296 -11.89 19.63 -3.85
CA CYS A 296 -12.51 20.36 -4.96
C CYS A 296 -13.99 20.71 -4.72
N GLY A 297 -14.54 20.45 -3.53
CA GLY A 297 -15.89 20.84 -3.15
C GLY A 297 -16.97 19.82 -3.45
N TRP A 298 -16.62 18.60 -3.89
CA TRP A 298 -17.62 17.52 -4.02
C TRP A 298 -18.37 17.35 -2.71
N THR A 299 -19.69 17.21 -2.80
CA THR A 299 -20.64 17.09 -1.69
C THR A 299 -20.91 18.35 -0.88
N THR A 300 -20.16 19.45 -1.01
CA THR A 300 -20.31 20.60 -0.08
C THR A 300 -20.95 21.85 -0.68
N VAL A 301 -20.66 22.20 -1.93
CA VAL A 301 -21.26 23.35 -2.63
C VAL A 301 -21.23 23.08 -4.14
N SER A 302 -22.23 23.56 -4.90
CA SER A 302 -22.09 23.61 -6.36
C SER A 302 -20.88 24.49 -6.70
N LEU A 303 -19.88 23.92 -7.37
CA LEU A 303 -18.64 24.63 -7.67
C LEU A 303 -18.89 25.89 -8.53
N ASN A 304 -20.01 25.97 -9.24
CA ASN A 304 -20.45 27.18 -9.95
C ASN A 304 -20.64 28.38 -9.01
N GLU A 305 -21.22 28.18 -7.85
CA GLU A 305 -21.43 29.24 -6.86
C GLU A 305 -20.11 29.69 -6.24
N MET A 306 -19.21 28.73 -6.04
CA MET A 306 -17.87 28.95 -5.52
C MET A 306 -16.99 29.72 -6.52
N VAL A 307 -17.00 29.33 -7.79
CA VAL A 307 -16.29 30.00 -8.87
C VAL A 307 -16.77 31.44 -9.02
N ARG A 308 -18.09 31.66 -8.98
CA ARG A 308 -18.68 33.00 -9.06
C ARG A 308 -18.17 33.89 -7.93
N GLN A 309 -18.20 33.38 -6.68
CA GLN A 309 -17.68 34.09 -5.50
C GLN A 309 -16.16 34.36 -5.58
N VAL A 310 -15.37 33.43 -6.12
CA VAL A 310 -13.91 33.62 -6.31
C VAL A 310 -13.62 34.63 -7.42
N THR A 311 -14.34 34.62 -8.55
CA THR A 311 -14.17 35.66 -9.59
C THR A 311 -14.53 37.04 -9.05
N ASP A 312 -15.61 37.13 -8.28
CA ASP A 312 -16.05 38.40 -7.68
C ASP A 312 -15.08 38.89 -6.61
N SER A 313 -14.45 37.97 -5.87
CA SER A 313 -13.44 38.29 -4.84
C SER A 313 -12.06 38.60 -5.44
N ALA A 314 -11.68 37.93 -6.53
CA ALA A 314 -10.43 38.18 -7.25
C ALA A 314 -10.46 39.50 -8.02
N ALA A 315 -11.62 39.90 -8.54
CA ALA A 315 -11.83 41.23 -9.11
C ALA A 315 -11.70 42.36 -8.07
N LYS A 316 -11.81 42.04 -6.77
CA LYS A 316 -11.75 42.99 -5.65
C LYS A 316 -10.44 42.95 -4.86
N ALA A 317 -9.50 42.06 -5.20
CA ALA A 317 -8.26 41.92 -4.44
C ALA A 317 -7.20 42.95 -4.89
N PRO A 318 -6.64 43.77 -3.98
CA PRO A 318 -5.56 44.69 -4.31
C PRO A 318 -4.26 43.93 -4.62
N ALA A 319 -3.39 44.56 -5.44
CA ALA A 319 -2.16 43.97 -5.95
C ALA A 319 -1.20 43.51 -4.83
N PRO A 320 -0.50 42.37 -5.01
CA PRO A 320 0.33 41.80 -3.95
C PRO A 320 1.63 42.61 -3.77
N GLY A 321 1.65 43.43 -2.71
CA GLY A 321 2.85 44.11 -2.22
C GLY A 321 3.69 43.23 -1.29
N SER A 322 4.98 43.17 -1.61
CA SER A 322 6.15 42.77 -0.81
C SER A 322 5.97 42.59 0.71
N ARG A 323 6.18 41.36 1.19
CA ARG A 323 6.85 41.11 2.48
C ARG A 323 7.63 39.79 2.41
N GLY A 324 8.95 39.93 2.49
CA GLY A 324 9.91 38.84 2.60
C GLY A 324 10.00 38.34 4.04
N GLY A 325 10.04 37.03 4.18
CA GLY A 325 10.21 36.29 5.42
C GLY A 325 10.18 34.81 5.08
N GLU A 326 11.09 34.04 5.67
CA GLU A 326 11.42 32.65 5.35
C GLU A 326 10.23 31.82 4.87
N LEU A 327 10.37 31.31 3.65
CA LEU A 327 9.31 30.58 2.99
C LEU A 327 9.31 29.12 3.45
N GLY A 328 8.43 28.78 4.37
CA GLY A 328 8.16 27.39 4.72
C GLY A 328 7.75 26.58 3.48
N ILE A 329 8.07 25.28 3.46
CA ILE A 329 7.74 24.34 2.37
C ILE A 329 6.23 24.41 2.01
N VAL A 330 5.37 24.63 3.00
CA VAL A 330 3.91 24.81 2.82
C VAL A 330 3.58 26.08 2.03
N GLU A 331 4.27 27.19 2.27
CA GLU A 331 4.07 28.46 1.54
C GLU A 331 4.59 28.35 0.10
N LEU A 332 5.70 27.63 -0.11
CA LEU A 332 6.23 27.32 -1.44
C LEU A 332 5.24 26.44 -2.23
N ALA A 333 4.71 25.39 -1.62
CA ALA A 333 3.68 24.53 -2.20
C ALA A 333 2.38 25.31 -2.47
N ALA A 334 1.97 26.19 -1.55
CA ALA A 334 0.81 27.06 -1.74
C ALA A 334 1.03 28.09 -2.86
N ARG A 335 2.27 28.55 -3.10
CA ARG A 335 2.60 29.40 -4.26
C ARG A 335 2.56 28.61 -5.56
N SER A 336 3.12 27.40 -5.59
CA SER A 336 3.05 26.50 -6.76
C SER A 336 1.62 26.13 -7.10
N ALA A 337 0.80 25.78 -6.10
CA ALA A 337 -0.64 25.57 -6.25
C ALA A 337 -1.33 26.84 -6.76
N ARG A 338 -1.08 28.02 -6.16
CA ARG A 338 -1.64 29.30 -6.65
C ARG A 338 -1.27 29.61 -8.10
N ARG A 339 -0.06 29.28 -8.56
CA ARG A 339 0.34 29.40 -9.98
C ARG A 339 -0.44 28.43 -10.86
N LEU A 340 -0.56 27.17 -10.44
CA LEU A 340 -1.35 26.16 -11.15
C LEU A 340 -2.83 26.60 -11.30
N LEU A 341 -3.39 27.20 -10.25
CA LEU A 341 -4.76 27.70 -10.18
C LEU A 341 -5.04 28.97 -11.01
N ARG A 342 -4.00 29.67 -11.47
CA ARG A 342 -4.17 30.75 -12.46
C ARG A 342 -4.45 30.20 -13.86
N ASN A 343 -4.12 28.93 -14.12
CA ASN A 343 -4.37 28.32 -15.41
C ASN A 343 -5.88 28.02 -15.59
N PRO A 344 -6.54 28.52 -16.65
CA PRO A 344 -7.96 28.27 -16.89
C PRO A 344 -8.29 26.77 -17.05
N LYS A 345 -7.37 25.97 -17.61
CA LYS A 345 -7.55 24.52 -17.73
C LYS A 345 -7.57 23.81 -16.38
N ALA A 346 -6.72 24.26 -15.43
CA ALA A 346 -6.72 23.71 -14.07
C ALA A 346 -8.02 24.01 -13.33
N ARG A 347 -8.59 25.21 -13.53
CA ARG A 347 -9.91 25.55 -12.99
C ARG A 347 -11.01 24.69 -13.60
N GLN A 348 -10.98 24.49 -14.92
CA GLN A 348 -11.92 23.61 -15.62
C GLN A 348 -11.86 22.17 -15.09
N LEU A 349 -10.66 21.64 -14.90
CA LEU A 349 -10.44 20.31 -14.33
C LEU A 349 -11.03 20.22 -12.92
N ALA A 350 -10.74 21.17 -12.02
CA ALA A 350 -11.31 21.21 -10.68
C ALA A 350 -12.84 21.22 -10.71
N ARG A 351 -13.47 21.90 -11.69
CA ARG A 351 -14.93 21.88 -11.85
C ARG A 351 -15.47 20.48 -12.12
N GLN A 352 -14.79 19.73 -12.98
CA GLN A 352 -15.22 18.39 -13.37
C GLN A 352 -14.94 17.36 -12.29
N LEU A 353 -13.91 17.57 -11.46
CA LEU A 353 -13.61 16.76 -10.28
C LEU A 353 -14.59 16.98 -9.11
N ALA A 354 -15.33 18.09 -9.09
CA ALA A 354 -16.37 18.34 -8.10
C ALA A 354 -17.68 17.57 -8.36
N SER A 355 -17.83 16.95 -9.55
CA SER A 355 -18.98 16.10 -9.93
C SER A 355 -18.49 14.80 -10.61
N PRO A 356 -17.73 13.96 -9.89
CA PRO A 356 -16.98 12.85 -10.47
C PRO A 356 -17.90 11.82 -11.15
N ALA A 357 -19.07 11.53 -10.59
CA ALA A 357 -20.00 10.55 -11.15
C ALA A 357 -20.56 10.97 -12.52
N ARG A 358 -20.92 12.25 -12.69
CA ARG A 358 -21.40 12.78 -13.98
C ARG A 358 -20.29 12.81 -15.02
N SER A 359 -19.10 13.22 -14.59
CA SER A 359 -17.89 13.34 -15.41
C SER A 359 -17.34 12.00 -15.92
N ILE A 360 -17.61 10.89 -15.23
CA ILE A 360 -17.16 9.54 -15.62
C ILE A 360 -18.22 8.83 -16.46
N PHE A 361 -19.49 8.84 -16.03
CA PHE A 361 -20.51 7.95 -16.61
C PHE A 361 -21.38 8.57 -17.70
N ARG A 362 -21.49 9.90 -17.79
CA ARG A 362 -22.42 10.56 -18.73
C ARG A 362 -21.76 11.27 -19.90
N GLN A 363 -20.55 11.79 -19.73
CA GLN A 363 -19.85 12.58 -20.75
C GLN A 363 -18.35 12.32 -20.67
N VAL A 364 -17.67 12.23 -21.83
CA VAL A 364 -16.20 12.21 -21.88
C VAL A 364 -15.69 13.60 -21.50
N SER A 365 -15.53 13.82 -20.19
CA SER A 365 -15.03 15.06 -19.62
C SER A 365 -13.52 14.97 -19.37
N LEU A 366 -12.82 16.11 -19.37
CA LEU A 366 -11.39 16.18 -19.05
C LEU A 366 -11.10 15.58 -17.65
N GLY A 367 -11.99 15.77 -16.67
CA GLY A 367 -11.91 15.18 -15.33
C GLY A 367 -12.09 13.67 -15.31
N GLY A 368 -13.07 13.14 -16.07
CA GLY A 368 -13.25 11.70 -16.23
C GLY A 368 -12.05 11.04 -16.90
N VAL A 369 -11.55 11.63 -18.00
CA VAL A 369 -10.32 11.18 -18.67
C VAL A 369 -9.12 11.24 -17.72
N PHE A 370 -8.98 12.32 -16.94
CA PHE A 370 -7.91 12.45 -15.95
C PHE A 370 -7.96 11.32 -14.92
N VAL A 371 -9.13 11.02 -14.34
CA VAL A 371 -9.29 9.94 -13.35
C VAL A 371 -8.98 8.58 -13.97
N VAL A 372 -9.45 8.30 -15.19
CA VAL A 372 -9.20 7.03 -15.89
C VAL A 372 -7.71 6.87 -16.19
N VAL A 373 -7.05 7.89 -16.75
CA VAL A 373 -5.62 7.86 -17.06
C VAL A 373 -4.79 7.69 -15.78
N LEU A 374 -5.12 8.44 -14.72
CA LEU A 374 -4.45 8.33 -13.43
C LEU A 374 -4.59 6.92 -12.84
N THR A 375 -5.78 6.34 -12.89
CA THR A 375 -6.05 4.97 -12.41
C THR A 375 -5.28 3.93 -13.23
N ALA A 376 -5.30 4.05 -14.55
CA ALA A 376 -4.58 3.15 -15.44
C ALA A 376 -3.06 3.24 -15.23
N LEU A 377 -2.53 4.47 -15.08
CA LEU A 377 -1.11 4.70 -14.78
C LEU A 377 -0.71 4.08 -13.44
N HIS A 378 -1.54 4.25 -12.41
CA HIS A 378 -1.27 3.68 -11.08
C HIS A 378 -1.20 2.16 -11.14
N LEU A 379 -2.22 1.50 -11.71
CA LEU A 379 -2.25 0.04 -11.88
C LEU A 379 -1.09 -0.47 -12.74
N LEU A 380 -0.73 0.25 -13.81
CA LEU A 380 0.39 -0.11 -14.66
C LEU A 380 1.72 -0.07 -13.88
N LEU A 381 1.94 0.97 -13.08
CA LEU A 381 3.15 1.09 -12.26
C LEU A 381 3.26 -0.03 -11.22
N GLU A 382 2.15 -0.43 -10.59
CA GLU A 382 2.11 -1.59 -9.68
C GLU A 382 2.43 -2.90 -10.42
N MET A 383 1.79 -3.14 -11.57
CA MET A 383 2.10 -4.32 -12.40
C MET A 383 3.56 -4.35 -12.88
N MET A 384 4.14 -3.19 -13.20
CA MET A 384 5.55 -3.08 -13.57
C MET A 384 6.48 -3.31 -12.38
N GLY A 385 6.09 -2.86 -11.18
CA GLY A 385 6.82 -3.07 -9.94
C GLY A 385 7.06 -4.54 -9.64
N ARG A 386 6.09 -5.42 -9.94
CA ARG A 386 6.25 -6.86 -9.72
C ARG A 386 7.37 -7.54 -10.49
N ARG A 387 7.83 -6.95 -11.60
CA ARG A 387 9.01 -7.47 -12.31
C ARG A 387 10.30 -7.38 -11.48
N TYR A 388 10.27 -6.55 -10.44
CA TYR A 388 11.40 -6.24 -9.57
C TYR A 388 11.37 -6.98 -8.23
N HIS A 389 10.35 -7.80 -7.96
CA HIS A 389 10.16 -8.44 -6.65
C HIS A 389 11.34 -9.38 -6.26
N ASP A 390 12.03 -9.93 -7.26
CA ASP A 390 13.19 -10.81 -7.07
C ASP A 390 14.54 -10.07 -7.20
N GLU A 391 14.56 -8.74 -7.33
CA GLU A 391 15.83 -8.00 -7.45
C GLU A 391 16.56 -7.85 -6.11
N PHE A 392 17.85 -8.19 -6.14
CA PHE A 392 18.74 -8.21 -4.96
C PHE A 392 18.93 -6.88 -4.26
N SER A 393 18.88 -5.77 -4.99
CA SER A 393 19.21 -4.45 -4.47
C SER A 393 18.08 -3.81 -3.67
N GLN A 394 16.92 -4.47 -3.61
CA GLN A 394 15.68 -3.89 -3.14
C GLN A 394 15.29 -4.47 -1.80
N PHE A 395 15.12 -3.62 -0.80
CA PHE A 395 14.77 -3.98 0.57
C PHE A 395 13.32 -3.66 0.95
N HIS A 396 12.59 -2.99 0.05
CA HIS A 396 11.14 -2.84 0.09
C HIS A 396 10.61 -2.58 -1.34
N ASP A 397 9.31 -2.69 -1.53
CA ASP A 397 8.62 -2.71 -2.84
C ASP A 397 8.61 -1.37 -3.59
N HIS A 398 9.38 -0.37 -3.12
CA HIS A 398 9.41 0.96 -3.70
C HIS A 398 10.81 1.50 -3.96
N GLU A 399 11.86 0.68 -3.81
CA GLU A 399 13.23 1.08 -4.16
C GLU A 399 13.48 1.09 -5.69
N HIS A 400 12.66 0.36 -6.46
CA HIS A 400 12.70 0.35 -7.92
C HIS A 400 12.11 1.61 -8.56
N TRP A 401 12.41 1.82 -9.86
CA TRP A 401 11.93 3.01 -10.57
C TRP A 401 10.39 3.08 -10.66
N PRO A 402 9.60 1.98 -10.85
CA PRO A 402 8.14 2.11 -10.82
C PRO A 402 7.62 2.58 -9.44
N GLY A 403 8.25 2.14 -8.35
CA GLY A 403 7.89 2.53 -7.00
C GLY A 403 8.22 4.00 -6.75
N LYS A 404 9.39 4.45 -7.19
CA LYS A 404 9.74 5.89 -7.19
C LYS A 404 8.74 6.73 -8.01
N CYS A 405 8.24 6.21 -9.13
CA CYS A 405 7.18 6.86 -9.89
C CYS A 405 5.85 6.91 -9.12
N ILE A 406 5.48 5.87 -8.38
CA ILE A 406 4.31 5.87 -7.48
C ILE A 406 4.47 6.92 -6.37
N LEU A 407 5.66 7.06 -5.78
CA LEU A 407 5.94 8.10 -4.79
C LEU A 407 5.80 9.50 -5.38
N ALA A 408 6.38 9.73 -6.56
CA ALA A 408 6.25 11.00 -7.28
C ALA A 408 4.78 11.30 -7.63
N LEU A 409 4.02 10.27 -8.03
CA LEU A 409 2.59 10.39 -8.31
C LEU A 409 1.82 10.83 -7.06
N ARG A 410 2.10 10.25 -5.88
CA ARG A 410 1.46 10.68 -4.62
C ARG A 410 1.78 12.13 -4.26
N VAL A 411 3.02 12.57 -4.44
CA VAL A 411 3.39 13.99 -4.24
C VAL A 411 2.64 14.89 -5.23
N MET A 412 2.47 14.46 -6.48
CA MET A 412 1.68 15.21 -7.47
C MET A 412 0.20 15.29 -7.08
N LEU A 413 -0.38 14.19 -6.60
CA LEU A 413 -1.76 14.15 -6.08
C LEU A 413 -1.94 15.05 -4.86
N TRP A 414 -0.94 15.13 -3.98
CA TRP A 414 -0.92 16.09 -2.88
C TRP A 414 -0.96 17.54 -3.37
N VAL A 415 -0.18 17.89 -4.41
CA VAL A 415 -0.22 19.24 -4.99
C VAL A 415 -1.60 19.56 -5.58
N ILE A 416 -2.22 18.59 -6.28
CA ILE A 416 -3.58 18.74 -6.83
C ILE A 416 -4.60 18.91 -5.70
N PHE A 417 -4.55 18.05 -4.68
CA PHE A 417 -5.40 18.10 -3.49
C PHE A 417 -5.32 19.46 -2.80
N LEU A 418 -4.09 19.95 -2.53
CA LEU A 418 -3.88 21.26 -1.90
C LEU A 418 -4.39 22.40 -2.79
N GLY A 419 -4.21 22.30 -4.11
CA GLY A 419 -4.80 23.22 -5.08
C GLY A 419 -6.33 23.27 -4.96
N GLY A 420 -6.99 22.12 -4.98
CA GLY A 420 -8.44 22.02 -4.78
C GLY A 420 -8.88 22.62 -3.44
N ALA A 421 -8.23 22.25 -2.34
CA ALA A 421 -8.56 22.73 -1.01
C ALA A 421 -8.41 24.26 -0.89
N LEU A 422 -7.36 24.84 -1.47
CA LEU A 422 -7.13 26.28 -1.48
C LEU A 422 -8.17 27.03 -2.31
N MET A 423 -8.59 26.47 -3.46
CA MET A 423 -9.69 27.03 -4.24
C MET A 423 -10.97 27.09 -3.41
N THR A 424 -11.33 25.97 -2.80
CA THR A 424 -12.55 25.84 -2.00
C THR A 424 -12.54 26.75 -0.80
N HIS A 425 -11.41 26.79 -0.08
CA HIS A 425 -11.21 27.67 1.06
C HIS A 425 -11.34 29.17 0.71
N ASN A 426 -10.83 29.59 -0.45
CA ASN A 426 -10.90 30.98 -0.91
C ASN A 426 -12.29 31.36 -1.45
N GLY A 427 -13.04 30.39 -1.95
CA GLY A 427 -14.44 30.59 -2.34
C GLY A 427 -15.40 30.66 -1.16
N CYS A 428 -14.99 30.23 0.04
CA CYS A 428 -15.83 30.30 1.22
C CYS A 428 -15.89 31.71 1.83
N LYS A 429 -17.09 32.16 2.23
CA LYS A 429 -17.26 33.36 3.08
C LYS A 429 -16.40 33.26 4.34
N LYS A 430 -15.76 34.38 4.73
CA LYS A 430 -14.98 34.45 5.97
C LYS A 430 -15.86 34.08 7.18
N GLY A 431 -15.35 33.21 8.05
CA GLY A 431 -16.07 32.75 9.24
C GLY A 431 -17.05 31.58 9.05
N SER A 432 -17.19 31.02 7.84
CA SER A 432 -18.10 29.88 7.62
C SER A 432 -17.60 28.57 8.26
N GLU A 433 -18.52 27.73 8.73
CA GLU A 433 -18.21 26.38 9.23
C GLU A 433 -17.52 25.52 8.15
N LEU A 434 -17.89 25.73 6.88
CA LEU A 434 -17.26 25.07 5.72
C LEU A 434 -15.78 25.40 5.61
N ARG A 435 -15.40 26.67 5.79
CA ARG A 435 -13.99 27.10 5.73
C ARG A 435 -13.14 26.41 6.80
N SER A 436 -13.63 26.35 8.04
CA SER A 436 -12.94 25.65 9.13
C SER A 436 -12.83 24.14 8.85
N SER A 437 -13.89 23.54 8.30
CA SER A 437 -13.91 22.12 7.93
C SER A 437 -12.91 21.82 6.80
N MET A 438 -12.79 22.71 5.80
CA MET A 438 -11.82 22.58 4.72
C MET A 438 -10.37 22.70 5.20
N VAL A 439 -10.08 23.56 6.19
CA VAL A 439 -8.74 23.61 6.79
C VAL A 439 -8.40 22.30 7.50
N SER A 440 -9.36 21.73 8.24
CA SER A 440 -9.17 20.43 8.90
C SER A 440 -8.96 19.31 7.88
N LEU A 441 -9.76 19.28 6.80
CA LEU A 441 -9.60 18.32 5.70
C LEU A 441 -8.24 18.48 5.01
N ALA A 442 -7.85 19.72 4.69
CA ALA A 442 -6.58 20.03 4.03
C ALA A 442 -5.38 19.60 4.89
N ALA A 443 -5.44 19.83 6.20
CA ALA A 443 -4.41 19.38 7.13
C ALA A 443 -4.32 17.85 7.17
N PHE A 444 -5.44 17.17 7.39
CA PHE A 444 -5.48 15.70 7.44
C PHE A 444 -5.02 15.06 6.12
N GLY A 445 -5.62 15.47 5.00
CA GLY A 445 -5.30 14.92 3.69
C GLY A 445 -3.86 15.21 3.25
N SER A 446 -3.29 16.35 3.66
CA SER A 446 -1.86 16.63 3.40
C SER A 446 -0.95 15.71 4.18
N VAL A 447 -1.24 15.51 5.48
CA VAL A 447 -0.47 14.57 6.31
C VAL A 447 -0.55 13.17 5.71
N TRP A 448 -1.74 12.69 5.35
CA TRP A 448 -1.91 11.35 4.81
C TRP A 448 -1.25 11.14 3.43
N LEU A 449 -1.45 12.05 2.47
CA LEU A 449 -0.86 11.92 1.12
C LEU A 449 0.68 11.95 1.14
N LEU A 450 1.28 12.71 2.06
CA LEU A 450 2.73 12.80 2.22
C LEU A 450 3.30 11.73 3.16
N ALA A 451 2.50 11.16 4.05
CA ALA A 451 2.97 10.19 5.03
C ALA A 451 3.64 8.99 4.38
N PHE A 452 3.07 8.44 3.30
CA PHE A 452 3.66 7.28 2.63
C PHE A 452 5.02 7.58 1.95
N PRO A 453 5.17 8.64 1.14
CA PRO A 453 6.50 9.07 0.67
C PRO A 453 7.50 9.30 1.79
N VAL A 454 7.07 9.90 2.90
CA VAL A 454 7.93 10.10 4.08
C VAL A 454 8.32 8.75 4.70
N THR A 455 7.38 7.81 4.88
CA THR A 455 7.65 6.46 5.39
C THR A 455 8.71 5.76 4.54
N VAL A 456 8.61 5.83 3.21
CA VAL A 456 9.60 5.21 2.32
C VAL A 456 10.97 5.89 2.43
N VAL A 457 11.04 7.22 2.49
CA VAL A 457 12.31 7.93 2.68
C VAL A 457 12.94 7.58 4.03
N VAL A 458 12.14 7.53 5.11
CA VAL A 458 12.60 7.14 6.45
C VAL A 458 13.08 5.69 6.47
N ALA A 459 12.43 4.79 5.73
CA ALA A 459 12.88 3.41 5.60
C ALA A 459 14.31 3.32 5.07
N GLY A 460 14.73 4.22 4.19
CA GLY A 460 16.12 4.28 3.70
C GLY A 460 17.17 4.47 4.79
N ALA A 461 16.80 5.11 5.92
CA ALA A 461 17.68 5.29 7.08
C ALA A 461 17.66 4.09 8.06
N LEU A 462 16.72 3.16 7.89
CA LEU A 462 16.63 1.97 8.72
C LEU A 462 17.57 0.86 8.21
N PRO A 463 18.03 -0.04 9.11
CA PRO A 463 18.71 -1.26 8.70
C PRO A 463 17.87 -2.04 7.67
N PRO A 464 18.46 -2.60 6.61
CA PRO A 464 17.74 -3.26 5.52
C PRO A 464 16.65 -4.25 5.94
N ARG A 465 16.91 -5.03 7.00
CA ARG A 465 15.97 -6.00 7.58
C ARG A 465 14.67 -5.42 8.14
N LEU A 466 14.66 -4.14 8.50
CA LEU A 466 13.48 -3.46 9.05
C LEU A 466 12.68 -2.72 8.00
N ARG A 467 13.26 -2.48 6.82
CA ARG A 467 12.67 -1.60 5.79
C ARG A 467 11.35 -2.14 5.28
N HIS A 468 11.32 -3.41 4.85
CA HIS A 468 10.10 -4.06 4.37
C HIS A 468 8.98 -3.96 5.42
N ARG A 469 9.23 -4.40 6.66
CA ARG A 469 8.25 -4.29 7.75
C ARG A 469 7.74 -2.88 7.99
N PHE A 470 8.68 -1.94 8.08
CA PHE A 470 8.35 -0.57 8.40
C PHE A 470 7.44 0.04 7.34
N VAL A 471 7.72 -0.22 6.06
CA VAL A 471 6.90 0.25 4.94
C VAL A 471 5.55 -0.47 4.92
N SER A 472 5.51 -1.80 5.04
CA SER A 472 4.26 -2.59 4.99
C SER A 472 3.33 -2.30 6.17
N ILE A 473 3.85 -2.26 7.40
CA ILE A 473 3.06 -1.89 8.58
C ILE A 473 2.63 -0.42 8.48
N GLY A 474 3.55 0.45 8.06
CA GLY A 474 3.28 1.88 7.90
C GLY A 474 2.15 2.16 6.91
N SER A 475 2.15 1.54 5.73
CA SER A 475 1.10 1.74 4.73
C SER A 475 -0.27 1.30 5.23
N VAL A 476 -0.35 0.11 5.84
CA VAL A 476 -1.61 -0.42 6.41
C VAL A 476 -2.15 0.51 7.50
N LEU A 477 -1.31 0.94 8.45
CA LEU A 477 -1.74 1.85 9.52
C LEU A 477 -2.21 3.20 8.98
N LEU A 478 -1.47 3.78 8.03
CA LEU A 478 -1.86 5.03 7.38
C LEU A 478 -3.21 4.89 6.68
N GLN A 479 -3.43 3.78 5.98
CA GLN A 479 -4.68 3.52 5.27
C GLN A 479 -5.85 3.31 6.23
N MET A 480 -5.66 2.58 7.33
CA MET A 480 -6.67 2.45 8.39
C MET A 480 -7.10 3.81 8.94
N VAL A 481 -6.14 4.69 9.24
CA VAL A 481 -6.41 6.03 9.79
C VAL A 481 -7.24 6.86 8.80
N ALA A 482 -6.90 6.83 7.51
CA ALA A 482 -7.69 7.52 6.49
C ALA A 482 -9.10 6.97 6.33
N LEU A 483 -9.24 5.65 6.25
CA LEU A 483 -10.53 4.99 6.16
C LEU A 483 -11.42 5.32 7.37
N GLN A 484 -10.85 5.33 8.59
CA GLN A 484 -11.58 5.70 9.79
C GLN A 484 -11.96 7.18 9.81
N TYR A 485 -11.09 8.07 9.33
CA TYR A 485 -11.39 9.50 9.21
C TYR A 485 -12.53 9.76 8.20
N LEU A 486 -12.49 9.14 7.02
CA LEU A 486 -13.57 9.30 6.02
C LEU A 486 -14.90 8.72 6.53
N SER A 487 -14.88 7.56 7.20
CA SER A 487 -16.06 7.00 7.88
C SER A 487 -16.59 7.92 8.99
N TYR A 488 -15.69 8.58 9.73
CA TYR A 488 -16.06 9.59 10.72
C TYR A 488 -16.75 10.80 10.06
N LEU A 489 -16.22 11.31 8.95
CA LEU A 489 -16.84 12.39 8.19
C LEU A 489 -18.25 12.01 7.71
N CYS A 490 -18.45 10.79 7.21
CA CYS A 490 -19.76 10.32 6.74
C CYS A 490 -20.84 10.29 7.82
N PHE A 491 -20.54 9.76 9.00
CA PHE A 491 -21.58 9.34 9.96
C PHE A 491 -21.56 10.06 11.30
N PHE A 492 -20.44 10.69 11.67
CA PHE A 492 -20.24 11.19 13.03
C PHE A 492 -19.91 12.68 13.08
N SER A 493 -19.38 13.26 12.01
CA SER A 493 -19.05 14.69 11.98
C SER A 493 -20.31 15.55 11.78
N THR A 494 -20.76 16.20 12.85
CA THR A 494 -21.91 17.13 12.81
C THR A 494 -21.62 18.37 11.97
N LYS A 495 -20.39 18.89 12.05
CA LYS A 495 -19.94 20.05 11.25
C LYS A 495 -19.97 19.73 9.76
N PHE A 496 -19.41 18.58 9.38
CA PHE A 496 -19.39 18.16 7.99
C PHE A 496 -20.79 17.81 7.48
N ALA A 497 -21.61 17.15 8.31
CA ALA A 497 -22.99 16.83 7.95
C ALA A 497 -23.84 18.06 7.60
N LYS A 498 -23.66 19.20 8.30
CA LYS A 498 -24.39 20.44 8.00
C LYS A 498 -24.07 21.01 6.62
N VAL A 499 -22.81 20.86 6.20
CA VAL A 499 -22.30 21.46 4.96
C VAL A 499 -22.26 20.48 3.79
N SER A 500 -22.51 19.19 4.02
CA SER A 500 -22.39 18.15 3.00
C SER A 500 -23.74 17.50 2.64
N SER A 501 -23.96 17.24 1.35
CA SER A 501 -25.06 16.44 0.79
C SER A 501 -24.98 14.96 1.19
N ILE A 502 -23.87 14.49 1.77
CA ILE A 502 -23.72 13.11 2.28
C ILE A 502 -24.72 12.83 3.40
N SER A 503 -25.02 13.82 4.25
CA SER A 503 -25.92 13.65 5.40
C SER A 503 -27.40 13.66 5.00
N ASP A 504 -27.74 14.36 3.91
CA ASP A 504 -29.09 14.42 3.35
C ASP A 504 -29.03 14.25 1.82
N PRO A 505 -29.00 13.00 1.33
CA PRO A 505 -28.89 12.68 -0.09
C PRO A 505 -30.04 13.20 -0.94
N ARG A 506 -31.16 13.63 -0.32
CA ARG A 506 -32.29 14.24 -1.02
C ARG A 506 -31.94 15.60 -1.63
N LYS A 507 -30.87 16.24 -1.12
CA LYS A 507 -30.32 17.49 -1.66
C LYS A 507 -29.46 17.25 -2.91
N ALA A 508 -29.06 16.01 -3.17
CA ALA A 508 -28.30 15.61 -4.33
C ALA A 508 -29.22 15.12 -5.46
N GLU A 509 -28.75 15.21 -6.70
CA GLU A 509 -29.49 14.65 -7.85
C GLU A 509 -29.48 13.11 -7.81
N THR A 510 -30.52 12.47 -8.36
CA THR A 510 -30.61 11.00 -8.45
C THR A 510 -30.33 10.53 -9.86
N LEU A 511 -29.52 9.46 -10.05
CA LEU A 511 -29.20 8.98 -11.39
C LEU A 511 -30.51 8.69 -12.13
N PRO A 512 -30.70 9.19 -13.36
CA PRO A 512 -31.87 8.83 -14.14
C PRO A 512 -31.82 7.31 -14.30
N SER A 513 -32.87 6.64 -13.83
CA SER A 513 -33.14 5.27 -14.22
C SER A 513 -33.38 5.31 -15.72
N GLU A 514 -32.36 5.07 -16.54
CA GLU A 514 -32.51 4.97 -17.99
C GLU A 514 -33.66 4.01 -18.30
N GLY A 515 -34.71 4.55 -18.92
CA GLY A 515 -35.28 4.01 -20.14
C GLY A 515 -35.73 2.54 -20.19
N LEU A 516 -36.06 1.87 -19.09
CA LEU A 516 -36.92 0.69 -19.24
C LEU A 516 -38.34 1.18 -19.52
N GLN A 517 -38.66 1.11 -20.81
CA GLN A 517 -39.95 1.24 -21.47
C GLN A 517 -41.17 1.19 -20.55
N ARG A 518 -42.15 2.05 -20.88
CA ARG A 518 -43.58 1.93 -20.55
C ARG A 518 -44.11 0.53 -20.92
N GLY A 519 -43.71 -0.49 -20.18
CA GLY A 519 -44.34 -1.79 -20.11
C GLY A 519 -45.06 -1.86 -18.77
N LYS A 520 -46.33 -2.27 -18.83
CA LYS A 520 -47.33 -2.47 -17.75
C LYS A 520 -46.78 -2.54 -16.31
N PRO A 521 -47.51 -2.02 -15.31
CA PRO A 521 -47.13 -2.02 -13.90
C PRO A 521 -47.04 -3.45 -13.33
N GLY A 522 -45.93 -4.13 -13.61
CA GLY A 522 -45.53 -5.38 -12.96
C GLY A 522 -44.66 -5.05 -11.76
N ALA A 523 -45.03 -5.61 -10.60
CA ALA A 523 -44.30 -5.63 -9.32
C ALA A 523 -43.02 -4.78 -9.26
N SER A 524 -43.14 -3.59 -8.68
CA SER A 524 -42.04 -2.66 -8.42
C SER A 524 -40.88 -3.34 -7.67
N ARG A 525 -39.87 -3.82 -8.42
CA ARG A 525 -38.58 -4.23 -7.86
C ARG A 525 -37.96 -2.99 -7.23
N ARG A 526 -37.78 -3.01 -5.91
CA ARG A 526 -37.06 -1.98 -5.14
C ARG A 526 -35.61 -1.88 -5.65
N ARG A 527 -35.37 -1.10 -6.69
CA ARG A 527 -34.01 -0.80 -7.19
C ARG A 527 -33.32 0.15 -6.22
N LEU A 528 -32.05 -0.14 -5.91
CA LEU A 528 -31.18 0.73 -5.13
C LEU A 528 -31.08 2.09 -5.82
N LYS A 529 -31.48 3.16 -5.13
CA LYS A 529 -31.32 4.54 -5.61
C LYS A 529 -30.01 5.11 -5.09
N VAL A 530 -29.13 5.50 -6.00
CA VAL A 530 -27.84 6.14 -5.70
C VAL A 530 -27.95 7.63 -5.98
N ALA A 531 -27.60 8.45 -4.99
CA ALA A 531 -27.56 9.90 -5.10
C ALA A 531 -26.15 10.36 -5.50
N TYR A 532 -26.08 11.36 -6.38
CA TYR A 532 -24.86 11.95 -6.92
C TYR A 532 -25.04 13.44 -7.18
N ASP A 533 -23.99 14.22 -6.92
CA ASP A 533 -23.88 15.64 -7.27
C ASP A 533 -23.15 15.85 -8.61
#